data_AF-A0A1G0ZEM2-F1
#
_entry.id   AF-A0A1G0ZEM2-F1
#
_cell.length_a   1.000
_cell.length_b   1.000
_cell.length_c   1.000
_cell.angle_alpha   90.00
_cell.angle_beta   90.00
_cell.angle_gamma   90.00
#
_symmetry.space_group_name_H-M   'P 1'
#
loop_
_entity.id
_entity.type
_entity.pdbx_description
1 polymer ?
#
loop_
_entity_poly.entity_id
_entity_poly.type
_entity_poly.pdbx_seq_one_letter_code
_entity_poly.pdbx_strand_id
1 'polypeptide(L)'
;MSKLFDLADNKGRVNYEQLKKFVSETSLADFTEQAQHPILIGKELYEGEITRKAGLSAAVTNTSTMRFSVAAFKNIIHPAPELGATTRHERPGAEESGITRAIYLLKKKLYSNESDLNLITIGRAGNNDIVIADYVISKAHAQIVIFRGMYFIVDLGSTNGTKVNQQLIQPKLKVQLQVNSTIAFGRICFVFAHPLQVYRGLRKEILGL
;
A
#
# COMPACT_ATOMS: atom_id res chain seq x y z
N MET A 1 -25.27 -9.52 8.17
CA MET A 1 -24.23 -9.27 7.14
C MET A 1 -22.90 -9.12 7.85
N SER A 2 -21.81 -9.63 7.27
CA SER A 2 -20.44 -9.36 7.75
C SER A 2 -20.17 -7.85 7.67
N LYS A 3 -19.33 -7.29 8.55
CA LYS A 3 -18.90 -5.89 8.44
C LYS A 3 -17.55 -5.82 7.71
N LEU A 4 -17.33 -4.77 6.92
CA LEU A 4 -16.06 -4.52 6.21
C LEU A 4 -14.85 -4.56 7.15
N PHE A 5 -14.99 -4.03 8.36
CA PHE A 5 -13.91 -4.00 9.36
C PHE A 5 -13.56 -5.36 9.97
N ASP A 6 -14.39 -6.38 9.76
CA ASP A 6 -14.13 -7.76 10.20
C ASP A 6 -13.22 -8.50 9.21
N LEU A 7 -13.03 -7.94 8.01
CA LEU A 7 -12.14 -8.49 6.99
C LEU A 7 -10.67 -8.11 7.21
N ALA A 8 -10.40 -7.15 8.09
CA ALA A 8 -9.04 -6.70 8.39
C ALA A 8 -8.38 -7.63 9.43
N ASP A 9 -7.18 -8.11 9.11
CA ASP A 9 -6.36 -8.91 10.03
C ASP A 9 -5.75 -8.05 11.15
N ASN A 10 -4.94 -8.68 12.01
CA ASN A 10 -4.25 -8.01 13.12
C ASN A 10 -3.17 -7.00 12.70
N LYS A 11 -2.85 -6.91 11.39
CA LYS A 11 -1.95 -5.92 10.76
C LYS A 11 -2.73 -4.79 10.09
N GLY A 12 -4.07 -4.81 10.16
CA GLY A 12 -4.96 -3.87 9.47
C GLY A 12 -5.12 -4.17 7.98
N ARG A 13 -4.61 -5.32 7.50
CA ARG A 13 -4.63 -5.71 6.09
C ARG A 13 -5.93 -6.44 5.78
N VAL A 14 -6.52 -6.11 4.63
CA VAL A 14 -7.67 -6.82 4.07
C VAL A 14 -7.22 -7.72 2.93
N ASN A 15 -7.69 -8.96 2.92
CA ASN A 15 -7.45 -9.89 1.82
C ASN A 15 -8.26 -9.48 0.58
N TYR A 16 -7.62 -9.56 -0.59
CA TYR A 16 -8.21 -9.13 -1.86
C TYR A 16 -9.49 -9.91 -2.23
N GLU A 17 -9.45 -11.24 -2.15
CA GLU A 17 -10.58 -12.10 -2.52
C GLU A 17 -11.72 -11.98 -1.52
N GLN A 18 -11.41 -11.82 -0.23
CA GLN A 18 -12.42 -11.53 0.78
C GLN A 18 -13.11 -10.18 0.53
N LEU A 19 -12.36 -9.15 0.16
CA LEU A 19 -12.92 -7.85 -0.19
C LEU A 19 -13.78 -7.93 -1.46
N LYS A 20 -13.34 -8.67 -2.50
CA LYS A 20 -14.13 -8.91 -3.71
C LYS A 20 -15.45 -9.61 -3.40
N LYS A 21 -15.41 -10.68 -2.60
CA LYS A 21 -16.61 -11.39 -2.16
C LYS A 21 -17.55 -10.45 -1.40
N PHE A 22 -17.02 -9.68 -0.44
CA PHE A 22 -17.79 -8.70 0.31
C PHE A 22 -18.46 -7.67 -0.59
N VAL A 23 -17.71 -7.09 -1.54
CA VAL A 23 -18.24 -6.15 -2.53
C VAL A 23 -19.31 -6.81 -3.39
N SER A 24 -19.17 -8.09 -3.75
CA SER A 24 -20.16 -8.83 -4.56
C SER A 24 -21.53 -8.98 -3.87
N GLU A 25 -21.51 -9.09 -2.54
CA GLU A 25 -22.69 -9.35 -1.69
C GLU A 25 -23.30 -8.07 -1.08
N THR A 26 -22.66 -6.91 -1.27
CA THR A 26 -23.01 -5.65 -0.59
C THR A 26 -23.38 -4.55 -1.59
N SER A 27 -24.34 -3.69 -1.23
CA SER A 27 -24.71 -2.51 -2.04
C SER A 27 -23.64 -1.42 -1.97
N LEU A 28 -23.67 -0.46 -2.89
CA LEU A 28 -22.75 0.68 -2.83
C LEU A 28 -22.94 1.49 -1.54
N ALA A 29 -24.20 1.74 -1.16
CA ALA A 29 -24.55 2.53 0.01
C ALA A 29 -23.97 1.90 1.29
N ASP A 30 -24.23 0.60 1.50
CA ASP A 30 -23.75 -0.14 2.67
C ASP A 30 -22.21 -0.20 2.71
N PHE A 31 -21.55 -0.32 1.55
CA PHE A 31 -20.10 -0.31 1.49
C PHE A 31 -19.54 1.05 1.92
N THR A 32 -20.09 2.14 1.38
CA THR A 32 -19.60 3.50 1.69
C THR A 32 -19.92 3.95 3.11
N GLU A 33 -21.03 3.49 3.68
CA GLU A 33 -21.37 3.74 5.08
C GLU A 33 -20.38 3.07 6.04
N GLN A 34 -19.88 1.89 5.69
CA GLN A 34 -18.89 1.17 6.47
C GLN A 34 -17.47 1.68 6.22
N ALA A 35 -17.12 2.01 4.97
CA ALA A 35 -15.82 2.53 4.58
C ALA A 35 -15.76 4.07 4.77
N GLN A 36 -15.90 4.55 6.01
CA GLN A 36 -15.97 6.00 6.31
C GLN A 36 -14.67 6.78 6.03
N HIS A 37 -13.55 6.06 5.85
CA HIS A 37 -12.24 6.62 5.56
C HIS A 37 -11.70 6.11 4.23
N PRO A 38 -10.82 6.88 3.56
CA PRO A 38 -10.03 6.38 2.45
C PRO A 38 -9.26 5.11 2.80
N ILE A 39 -8.97 4.32 1.76
CA ILE A 39 -8.31 3.02 1.85
C ILE A 39 -6.91 3.16 1.26
N LEU A 40 -5.90 2.62 1.94
CA LEU A 40 -4.55 2.52 1.38
C LEU A 40 -4.45 1.26 0.53
N ILE A 41 -4.30 1.40 -0.77
CA ILE A 41 -4.18 0.27 -1.70
C ILE A 41 -2.79 0.27 -2.30
N GLY A 42 -2.10 -0.86 -2.28
CA GLY A 42 -0.80 -1.03 -2.90
C GLY A 42 -0.84 -0.60 -4.36
N LYS A 43 0.13 0.22 -4.78
CA LYS A 43 0.09 0.92 -6.07
C LYS A 43 -0.01 -0.03 -7.25
N GLU A 44 0.66 -1.17 -7.21
CA GLU A 44 0.59 -2.20 -8.27
C GLU A 44 -0.81 -2.80 -8.40
N LEU A 45 -1.51 -3.03 -7.28
CA LEU A 45 -2.88 -3.52 -7.30
C LEU A 45 -3.84 -2.44 -7.83
N TYR A 46 -3.65 -1.19 -7.41
CA TYR A 46 -4.48 -0.08 -7.85
C TYR A 46 -4.34 0.17 -9.36
N GLU A 47 -3.11 0.30 -9.87
CA GLU A 47 -2.86 0.57 -11.29
C GLU A 47 -3.16 -0.64 -12.19
N GLY A 48 -2.91 -1.86 -11.69
CA GLY A 48 -3.10 -3.10 -12.45
C GLY A 48 -4.56 -3.53 -12.58
N GLU A 49 -5.30 -3.59 -11.47
CA GLU A 49 -6.66 -4.14 -11.45
C GLU A 49 -7.74 -3.04 -11.36
N ILE A 50 -7.48 -1.96 -10.63
CA ILE A 50 -8.51 -0.95 -10.32
C ILE A 50 -8.57 0.14 -11.41
N THR A 51 -7.45 0.65 -11.93
CA THR A 51 -7.44 1.76 -12.90
C THR A 51 -7.45 1.29 -14.36
N ARG A 52 -6.72 0.21 -14.71
CA ARG A 52 -6.59 -0.26 -16.09
C ARG A 52 -7.93 -0.69 -16.72
N LYS A 53 -8.87 -1.19 -15.90
CA LYS A 53 -10.22 -1.61 -16.30
C LYS A 53 -11.29 -0.52 -16.10
N ALA A 54 -10.94 0.59 -15.43
CA ALA A 54 -11.87 1.70 -15.22
C ALA A 54 -12.04 2.63 -16.45
N GLY A 55 -11.22 2.47 -17.50
CA GLY A 55 -11.31 3.26 -18.73
C GLY A 55 -10.74 4.69 -18.64
N LEU A 56 -10.11 5.07 -17.52
CA LEU A 56 -9.38 6.34 -17.42
C LEU A 56 -7.95 6.17 -17.98
N SER A 57 -7.85 6.01 -19.30
CA SER A 57 -6.59 6.27 -20.00
C SER A 57 -6.59 7.73 -20.42
N ALA A 58 -5.90 8.57 -19.66
CA ALA A 58 -5.48 9.88 -20.16
C ALA A 58 -4.03 9.74 -20.62
N ALA A 59 -3.85 9.84 -21.92
CA ALA A 59 -2.55 10.01 -22.56
C ALA A 59 -1.81 11.20 -21.94
N VAL A 60 -0.69 10.94 -21.25
CA VAL A 60 0.48 11.82 -21.18
C VAL A 60 1.73 10.93 -21.10
N THR A 61 2.26 10.67 -22.29
CA THR A 61 3.68 10.70 -22.69
C THR A 61 4.77 10.28 -21.67
N ASN A 62 5.36 9.12 -21.97
CA ASN A 62 6.78 8.74 -21.84
C ASN A 62 7.64 9.50 -20.80
N THR A 63 8.04 8.79 -19.75
CA THR A 63 9.44 8.83 -19.30
C THR A 63 9.85 7.44 -18.80
N SER A 64 10.82 6.87 -19.51
CA SER A 64 11.66 5.71 -19.17
C SER A 64 11.43 5.04 -17.82
N THR A 65 10.77 3.89 -17.84
CA THR A 65 11.12 2.80 -16.93
C THR A 65 11.41 1.58 -17.79
N MET A 66 12.70 1.27 -17.87
CA MET A 66 13.27 0.08 -18.50
C MET A 66 12.43 -1.15 -18.13
N ARG A 67 11.93 -1.85 -19.15
CA ARG A 67 11.38 -3.20 -19.00
C ARG A 67 12.54 -4.13 -18.63
N PHE A 68 12.67 -4.47 -17.36
CA PHE A 68 13.56 -5.55 -16.94
C PHE A 68 12.85 -6.89 -17.15
N SER A 69 13.13 -7.55 -18.28
CA SER A 69 12.87 -8.98 -18.41
C SER A 69 14.12 -9.73 -17.94
N VAL A 70 13.95 -10.56 -16.92
CA VAL A 70 15.03 -11.39 -16.34
C VAL A 70 15.51 -12.48 -17.33
N ALA A 71 14.87 -12.60 -18.50
CA ALA A 71 15.23 -13.58 -19.53
C ALA A 71 16.29 -13.10 -20.55
N ALA A 72 16.68 -11.82 -20.57
CA ALA A 72 17.47 -11.26 -21.67
C ALA A 72 19.00 -11.16 -21.46
N PHE A 73 19.55 -11.52 -20.29
CA PHE A 73 21.00 -11.44 -20.03
C PHE A 73 21.58 -12.79 -19.60
N LYS A 74 21.49 -13.81 -20.47
CA LYS A 74 22.16 -15.10 -20.25
C LYS A 74 23.30 -15.43 -21.20
N ASN A 75 23.65 -14.56 -22.14
CA ASN A 75 24.80 -14.75 -23.02
C ASN A 75 25.62 -13.46 -23.10
N ILE A 76 26.96 -13.58 -23.10
CA ILE A 76 27.99 -12.51 -23.04
C ILE A 76 28.34 -12.22 -21.56
N ILE A 77 29.34 -12.78 -20.86
CA ILE A 77 30.77 -13.07 -21.16
C ILE A 77 31.31 -14.14 -20.16
N HIS A 78 32.18 -15.08 -20.60
CA HIS A 78 33.12 -15.91 -19.79
C HIS A 78 34.58 -15.60 -20.27
N PRO A 79 35.70 -15.97 -19.58
CA PRO A 79 35.90 -16.93 -18.47
C PRO A 79 36.82 -16.46 -17.29
N ALA A 80 37.05 -17.37 -16.32
CA ALA A 80 37.71 -17.26 -14.99
C ALA A 80 39.27 -17.26 -14.98
N PRO A 81 40.00 -17.19 -13.82
CA PRO A 81 40.12 -18.33 -12.88
C PRO A 81 40.14 -18.03 -11.35
N GLU A 82 39.63 -19.04 -10.64
CA GLU A 82 39.73 -19.59 -9.26
C GLU A 82 40.70 -19.01 -8.20
N LEU A 83 40.21 -18.81 -6.94
CA LEU A 83 40.63 -19.53 -5.70
C LEU A 83 39.87 -19.06 -4.43
N GLY A 84 39.33 -19.99 -3.62
CA GLY A 84 39.28 -19.89 -2.14
C GLY A 84 37.98 -19.42 -1.46
N ALA A 85 37.13 -20.36 -1.06
CA ALA A 85 35.80 -20.19 -0.46
C ALA A 85 35.74 -19.57 0.96
N THR A 86 34.74 -18.68 1.18
CA THR A 86 33.95 -18.66 2.43
C THR A 86 32.46 -18.59 2.07
N THR A 87 31.70 -19.55 2.55
CA THR A 87 30.27 -19.74 2.25
C THR A 87 29.44 -18.67 2.96
N ARG A 88 28.96 -17.66 2.21
CA ARG A 88 27.79 -16.88 2.63
C ARG A 88 26.55 -17.57 2.10
N HIS A 89 25.77 -18.15 3.01
CA HIS A 89 24.43 -18.62 2.75
C HIS A 89 23.58 -17.48 2.16
N GLU A 90 23.30 -17.56 0.87
CA GLU A 90 22.23 -16.81 0.23
C GLU A 90 20.91 -17.26 0.87
N ARG A 91 20.19 -16.32 1.50
CA ARG A 91 18.82 -16.58 1.96
C ARG A 91 17.89 -16.52 0.74
N PRO A 92 17.08 -17.57 0.49
CA PRO A 92 16.14 -17.57 -0.60
C PRO A 92 14.93 -16.68 -0.28
N GLY A 93 14.56 -15.82 -1.24
CA GLY A 93 13.19 -15.37 -1.51
C GLY A 93 12.48 -14.56 -0.42
N ALA A 94 12.69 -13.24 -0.38
CA ALA A 94 11.77 -12.33 0.31
C ALA A 94 10.72 -11.81 -0.70
N GLU A 95 9.51 -12.33 -0.58
CA GLU A 95 8.15 -11.81 -0.87
C GLU A 95 7.94 -10.38 -1.44
N GLU A 96 8.70 -9.90 -2.43
CA GLU A 96 8.52 -8.55 -2.99
C GLU A 96 7.13 -8.31 -3.63
N SER A 97 6.38 -9.37 -3.96
CA SER A 97 5.03 -9.29 -4.57
C SER A 97 3.87 -9.13 -3.56
N GLY A 98 4.09 -9.46 -2.28
CA GLY A 98 3.01 -9.54 -1.30
C GLY A 98 2.51 -8.17 -0.81
N ILE A 99 3.41 -7.20 -0.62
CA ILE A 99 3.10 -5.94 0.08
C ILE A 99 2.66 -4.84 -0.89
N THR A 100 3.24 -4.80 -2.10
CA THR A 100 2.86 -3.85 -3.17
C THR A 100 1.43 -4.05 -3.67
N ARG A 101 0.80 -5.17 -3.31
CA ARG A 101 -0.61 -5.52 -3.56
C ARG A 101 -1.48 -5.54 -2.29
N ALA A 102 -1.01 -5.00 -1.18
CA ALA A 102 -1.77 -5.00 0.08
C ALA A 102 -2.90 -3.95 0.08
N ILE A 103 -3.97 -4.21 0.82
CA ILE A 103 -5.07 -3.28 1.08
C ILE A 103 -5.12 -3.05 2.58
N TYR A 104 -5.12 -1.80 3.02
CA TYR A 104 -5.22 -1.43 4.43
C TYR A 104 -6.39 -0.46 4.64
N LEU A 105 -7.24 -0.78 5.62
CA LEU A 105 -8.26 0.14 6.11
C LEU A 105 -7.63 1.09 7.12
N LEU A 106 -8.01 2.36 7.08
CA LEU A 106 -7.68 3.29 8.15
C LEU A 106 -8.59 2.99 9.36
N LYS A 107 -8.16 2.06 10.19
CA LYS A 107 -8.86 1.63 11.40
C LYS A 107 -7.91 1.66 12.59
N LYS A 108 -8.38 2.21 13.70
CA LYS A 108 -7.64 2.17 14.96
C LYS A 108 -7.59 0.76 15.53
N LYS A 109 -6.41 0.32 15.97
CA LYS A 109 -6.17 -0.98 16.61
C LYS A 109 -6.18 -0.83 18.13
N LEU A 110 -6.69 -1.85 18.81
CA LEU A 110 -6.53 -1.98 20.26
C LEU A 110 -5.03 -2.14 20.60
N TYR A 111 -4.57 -1.46 21.64
CA TYR A 111 -3.16 -1.49 22.08
C TYR A 111 -2.16 -0.98 21.03
N SER A 112 -2.57 -0.02 20.19
CA SER A 112 -1.64 0.70 19.34
C SER A 112 -0.73 1.63 20.16
N ASN A 113 0.33 2.17 19.54
CA ASN A 113 1.23 3.14 20.16
C ASN A 113 0.54 4.43 20.63
N GLU A 114 -0.62 4.75 20.07
CA GLU A 114 -1.33 5.99 20.35
C GLU A 114 -2.79 5.70 20.71
N SER A 115 -3.37 6.42 21.68
CA SER A 115 -4.76 6.22 22.09
C SER A 115 -5.73 7.16 21.38
N ASP A 116 -5.25 8.24 20.76
CA ASP A 116 -6.07 9.15 19.95
C ASP A 116 -6.70 8.38 18.76
N LEU A 117 -8.04 8.36 18.75
CA LEU A 117 -8.85 7.73 17.70
C LEU A 117 -8.72 8.44 16.36
N ASN A 118 -8.30 9.71 16.35
CA ASN A 118 -8.07 10.49 15.14
C ASN A 118 -6.66 10.31 14.56
N LEU A 119 -5.86 9.41 15.13
CA LEU A 119 -4.48 9.18 14.71
C LEU A 119 -4.25 7.71 14.40
N ILE A 120 -3.91 7.43 13.14
CA ILE A 120 -3.60 6.09 12.64
C ILE A 120 -2.09 5.95 12.46
N THR A 121 -1.47 5.08 13.25
CA THR A 121 -0.03 4.82 13.25
C THR A 121 0.35 3.79 12.19
N ILE A 122 1.48 4.00 11.52
CA ILE A 122 1.99 3.16 10.44
C ILE A 122 3.45 2.79 10.72
N GLY A 123 3.78 1.51 10.65
CA GLY A 123 5.16 1.05 10.80
C GLY A 123 5.30 -0.47 10.73
N ARG A 124 6.53 -0.98 10.83
CA ARG A 124 6.76 -2.43 10.83
C ARG A 124 6.52 -3.12 12.16
N ALA A 125 6.53 -2.36 13.27
CA ALA A 125 6.31 -2.94 14.60
C ALA A 125 4.83 -3.30 14.77
N GLY A 126 4.55 -4.39 15.50
CA GLY A 126 3.19 -4.93 15.65
C GLY A 126 2.22 -4.06 16.47
N ASN A 127 2.72 -3.02 17.13
CA ASN A 127 1.95 -2.05 17.92
C ASN A 127 1.52 -0.82 17.09
N ASN A 128 1.70 -0.82 15.77
CA ASN A 128 1.05 0.17 14.91
C ASN A 128 -0.36 -0.28 14.55
N ASP A 129 -1.21 0.69 14.19
CA ASP A 129 -2.54 0.45 13.65
C ASP A 129 -2.48 -0.26 12.29
N ILE A 130 -1.57 0.21 11.44
CA ILE A 130 -1.25 -0.39 10.15
C ILE A 130 0.17 -0.95 10.21
N VAL A 131 0.27 -2.27 10.07
CA VAL A 131 1.55 -2.97 10.14
C VAL A 131 2.02 -3.37 8.75
N ILE A 132 3.08 -2.70 8.29
CA ILE A 132 3.78 -3.03 7.04
C ILE A 132 5.10 -3.71 7.43
N ALA A 133 5.05 -5.05 7.53
CA ALA A 133 6.14 -5.87 8.05
C ALA A 133 7.29 -6.05 7.05
N ASP A 134 7.95 -4.94 6.69
CA ASP A 134 9.10 -4.90 5.78
C ASP A 134 10.29 -4.17 6.43
N TYR A 135 11.51 -4.56 6.08
CA TYR A 135 12.74 -3.97 6.63
C TYR A 135 12.94 -2.51 6.19
N VAL A 136 12.40 -2.11 5.03
CA VAL A 136 12.48 -0.73 4.54
C VAL A 136 11.56 0.23 5.31
N ILE A 137 10.68 -0.30 6.15
CA ILE A 137 9.76 0.45 6.98
C ILE A 137 10.32 0.56 8.41
N SER A 138 10.43 1.77 8.96
CA SER A 138 10.81 1.96 10.36
C SER A 138 9.77 1.38 11.34
N LYS A 139 10.19 1.09 12.58
CA LYS A 139 9.32 0.52 13.62
C LYS A 139 8.07 1.36 13.84
N ALA A 140 8.24 2.67 13.98
CA ALA A 140 7.23 3.69 13.81
C ALA A 140 7.69 4.56 12.64
N HIS A 141 6.95 4.57 11.53
CA HIS A 141 7.40 5.19 10.28
C HIS A 141 6.68 6.51 10.05
N ALA A 142 5.35 6.48 10.09
CA ALA A 142 4.51 7.62 9.83
C ALA A 142 3.20 7.48 10.60
N GLN A 143 2.41 8.54 10.57
CA GLN A 143 1.04 8.54 11.07
C GLN A 143 0.14 9.36 10.16
N ILE A 144 -1.12 8.96 10.09
CA ILE A 144 -2.19 9.73 9.46
C ILE A 144 -3.03 10.36 10.56
N VAL A 145 -3.12 11.69 10.53
CA VAL A 145 -3.94 12.50 11.43
C VAL A 145 -5.22 12.88 10.70
N ILE A 146 -6.36 12.59 11.31
CA ILE A 146 -7.69 12.92 10.82
C ILE A 146 -8.15 14.17 11.58
N PHE A 147 -8.45 15.25 10.85
CA PHE A 147 -8.90 16.49 11.47
C PHE A 147 -9.99 17.14 10.62
N ARG A 148 -11.21 17.24 11.18
CA ARG A 148 -12.38 17.85 10.51
C ARG A 148 -12.63 17.28 9.09
N GLY A 149 -12.54 15.96 8.95
CA GLY A 149 -12.71 15.27 7.67
C GLY A 149 -11.53 15.37 6.70
N MET A 150 -10.47 16.10 7.07
CA MET A 150 -9.22 16.17 6.31
C MET A 150 -8.21 15.15 6.85
N TYR A 151 -7.31 14.72 5.96
CA TYR A 151 -6.27 13.75 6.28
C TYR A 151 -4.91 14.40 6.11
N PHE A 152 -4.01 14.15 7.07
CA PHE A 152 -2.64 14.64 7.04
C PHE A 152 -1.69 13.49 7.33
N ILE A 153 -0.60 13.40 6.59
CA ILE A 153 0.48 12.47 6.89
C ILE A 153 1.62 13.20 7.58
N VAL A 154 2.24 12.52 8.54
CA VAL A 154 3.44 12.97 9.25
C VAL A 154 4.44 11.84 9.25
N ASP A 155 5.61 12.08 8.69
CA ASP A 155 6.76 11.17 8.85
C ASP A 155 7.37 11.33 10.25
N LEU A 156 7.66 10.22 10.92
CA LEU A 156 8.14 10.21 12.31
C LEU A 156 9.67 10.22 12.44
N GLY A 157 10.39 10.66 11.41
CA GLY A 157 11.85 10.54 11.32
C GLY A 157 12.25 9.15 10.84
N SER A 158 11.53 8.62 9.85
CA SER A 158 11.79 7.30 9.31
C SER A 158 13.14 7.24 8.58
N THR A 159 13.75 6.05 8.54
CA THR A 159 15.09 5.87 7.97
C THR A 159 15.12 6.09 6.46
N ASN A 160 14.08 5.63 5.76
CA ASN A 160 13.99 5.71 4.29
C ASN A 160 13.05 6.83 3.80
N GLY A 161 12.45 7.58 4.73
CA GLY A 161 11.55 8.68 4.45
C GLY A 161 10.16 8.27 3.94
N THR A 162 9.24 9.22 4.07
CA THR A 162 7.92 9.16 3.46
C THR A 162 7.85 10.12 2.27
N LYS A 163 7.30 9.67 1.15
CA LYS A 163 7.04 10.52 -0.02
C LYS A 163 5.55 10.64 -0.28
N VAL A 164 5.09 11.84 -0.62
CA VAL A 164 3.73 12.11 -1.11
C VAL A 164 3.84 12.63 -2.53
N ASN A 165 3.16 11.98 -3.48
CA ASN A 165 3.23 12.31 -4.90
C ASN A 165 4.68 12.44 -5.40
N GLN A 166 5.51 11.44 -5.06
CA GLN A 166 6.95 11.33 -5.40
C GLN A 166 7.86 12.35 -4.68
N GLN A 167 7.31 13.35 -3.99
CA GLN A 167 8.08 14.32 -3.23
C GLN A 167 8.32 13.84 -1.79
N LEU A 168 9.58 13.85 -1.34
CA LEU A 168 9.94 13.56 0.04
C LEU A 168 9.39 14.64 0.97
N ILE A 169 8.67 14.25 2.02
CA ILE A 169 8.12 15.18 3.00
C ILE A 169 9.13 15.40 4.13
N GLN A 170 9.07 16.58 4.76
CA GLN A 170 9.91 16.85 5.93
C GLN A 170 9.40 16.05 7.13
N PRO A 171 10.29 15.37 7.90
CA PRO A 171 9.91 14.72 9.14
C PRO A 171 9.22 15.68 10.11
N LYS A 172 8.23 15.16 10.85
CA LYS A 172 7.44 15.87 11.88
C LYS A 172 6.56 17.02 11.36
N LEU A 173 6.57 17.29 10.05
CA LEU A 173 5.67 18.27 9.43
C LEU A 173 4.41 17.57 8.88
N LYS A 174 3.24 18.18 9.10
CA LYS A 174 1.97 17.71 8.53
C LYS A 174 1.90 18.07 7.05
N VAL A 175 1.69 17.07 6.21
CA VAL A 175 1.37 17.24 4.79
C VAL A 175 -0.04 16.76 4.54
N GLN A 176 -0.88 17.60 3.94
CA GLN A 176 -2.26 17.22 3.64
C GLN A 176 -2.30 16.12 2.57
N LEU A 177 -3.05 15.06 2.83
CA LEU A 177 -3.33 13.99 1.88
C LEU A 177 -4.63 14.28 1.16
N GLN A 178 -4.54 14.37 -0.17
CA GLN A 178 -5.70 14.36 -1.04
C GLN A 178 -6.03 12.93 -1.48
N VAL A 179 -7.29 12.64 -1.72
CA VAL A 179 -7.71 11.42 -2.38
C VAL A 179 -6.93 11.23 -3.69
N ASN A 180 -6.55 10.00 -4.00
CA ASN A 180 -5.70 9.56 -5.10
C ASN A 180 -4.22 9.95 -4.99
N SER A 181 -3.79 10.55 -3.88
CA SER A 181 -2.36 10.78 -3.65
C SER A 181 -1.61 9.45 -3.61
N THR A 182 -0.43 9.42 -4.22
CA THR A 182 0.52 8.32 -4.02
C THR A 182 1.33 8.58 -2.77
N ILE A 183 1.42 7.57 -1.89
CA ILE A 183 2.20 7.63 -0.66
C ILE A 183 3.23 6.52 -0.73
N ALA A 184 4.51 6.86 -0.59
CA ALA A 184 5.58 5.88 -0.50
C ALA A 184 6.21 5.89 0.90
N PHE A 185 6.35 4.71 1.48
CA PHE A 185 7.12 4.48 2.71
C PHE A 185 8.40 3.72 2.31
N GLY A 186 9.53 4.42 2.29
CA GLY A 186 10.72 3.92 1.58
C GLY A 186 10.40 3.61 0.11
N ARG A 187 10.55 2.34 -0.29
CA ARG A 187 10.26 1.87 -1.67
C ARG A 187 8.83 1.38 -1.89
N ILE A 188 8.04 1.22 -0.84
CA ILE A 188 6.71 0.61 -0.93
C ILE A 188 5.68 1.71 -1.18
N CYS A 189 4.94 1.59 -2.29
CA CYS A 189 4.01 2.62 -2.75
C CYS A 189 2.55 2.19 -2.58
N PHE A 190 1.72 3.12 -2.11
CA PHE A 190 0.28 2.99 -1.93
C PHE A 190 -0.44 4.17 -2.59
N VAL A 191 -1.72 3.96 -2.92
CA VAL A 191 -2.65 5.00 -3.35
C VAL A 191 -3.67 5.23 -2.23
N PHE A 192 -3.90 6.50 -1.91
CA PHE A 192 -4.91 6.93 -0.95
C PHE A 192 -6.30 6.99 -1.59
N ALA A 193 -6.94 5.83 -1.73
CA ALA A 193 -8.11 5.66 -2.57
C ALA A 193 -9.43 5.97 -1.86
N HIS A 194 -10.35 6.63 -2.56
CA HIS A 194 -11.70 6.85 -2.04
C HIS A 194 -12.52 5.55 -2.09
N PRO A 195 -13.31 5.22 -1.06
CA PRO A 195 -14.11 3.98 -0.99
C PRO A 195 -14.98 3.72 -2.22
N LEU A 196 -15.67 4.76 -2.71
CA LEU A 196 -16.47 4.69 -3.95
C LEU A 196 -15.66 4.18 -5.16
N GLN A 197 -14.41 4.62 -5.32
CA GLN A 197 -13.57 4.18 -6.43
C GLN A 197 -13.19 2.72 -6.28
N VAL A 198 -12.87 2.29 -5.06
CA VAL A 198 -12.54 0.90 -4.75
C VAL A 198 -13.73 -0.01 -5.05
N TYR A 199 -14.92 0.34 -4.55
CA TYR A 199 -16.14 -0.41 -4.81
C TYR A 199 -16.43 -0.54 -6.31
N ARG A 200 -16.38 0.58 -7.04
CA ARG A 200 -16.64 0.60 -8.49
C ARG A 200 -15.61 -0.21 -9.27
N GLY A 201 -14.33 -0.09 -8.93
CA GLY A 201 -13.26 -0.86 -9.58
C GLY A 201 -13.45 -2.36 -9.37
N LEU A 202 -13.69 -2.78 -8.14
CA LEU A 202 -13.93 -4.20 -7.82
C LEU A 202 -15.23 -4.72 -8.46
N ARG A 203 -16.32 -3.94 -8.45
CA ARG A 203 -17.57 -4.33 -9.13
C ARG A 203 -17.39 -4.52 -10.63
N LYS A 204 -16.66 -3.63 -11.31
CA LYS A 204 -16.34 -3.82 -12.74
C LYS A 204 -15.58 -5.11 -12.98
N GLU A 205 -14.54 -5.37 -12.19
CA GLU A 205 -13.76 -6.61 -12.30
C GLU A 205 -14.62 -7.86 -12.08
N ILE A 206 -15.47 -7.86 -11.04
CA ILE A 206 -16.38 -8.98 -10.73
C ILE A 206 -17.33 -9.26 -11.90
N LEU A 207 -17.80 -8.21 -12.57
CA LEU A 207 -18.72 -8.32 -13.71
C LEU A 207 -18.00 -8.58 -15.04
N GLY A 208 -16.66 -8.59 -15.08
CA GLY A 208 -15.89 -8.73 -16.30
C GLY A 208 -15.98 -7.54 -17.25
N LEU A 209 -16.24 -6.34 -16.71
CA LEU A 209 -16.42 -5.07 -17.45
C LEU A 209 -15.15 -4.24 -17.55
#